data_AF-A0A2E2L7Q9-F1
#
_entry.id   AF-A0A2E2L7Q9-F1
#
_cell.length_a   1.000
_cell.length_b   1.000
_cell.length_c   1.000
_cell.angle_alpha   90.00
_cell.angle_beta   90.00
_cell.angle_gamma   90.00
#
_symmetry.space_group_name_H-M   'P 1'
#
loop_
_entity.id
_entity.type
_entity.pdbx_description
1 polymer ?
#
loop_
_entity_poly.entity_id
_entity_poly.type
_entity_poly.pdbx_seq_one_letter_code
_entity_poly.pdbx_strand_id
1 'polypeptide(L)'
;MLRERWHRVACAHSDPREERVAPETAAGSGGQAPRGGIIPRATRPEFVVLAALTAAFAAMLTLWAFLTPIYGAPDEHAHLNSAIRLTQGLTWPAPGDARLSEAVVAARDEAALTGRDRSTFSELTADHPGDGGVDQMTQHPPLYYLLAAGTLQAVGYEQLRADVALLSLRLGGVLLTLPLPLLLWDAARRMTGSSKAGVLAAASIFLVPQLGQIAGAVSNDGLTILLCSIVGWLCVRMMTGDDRRRTVVAVGISLGLALLTKGTSLPFIPFVAAVLMVWPREVRISTRMIRSVAALAIAFALGGWWWLRNLLIYGDLQPSGLAGIRQTVPWEPGTGPDLVSYLDVMWIRVTTSFWGDFGLLDYALPDFLTDLLSIVSLSMIVVYFLVRDRDKLRMAVLMSLPTLLVLMLIVNTWRHYVRTQLFAGMQGRYLFVAILILVVMSAVAWRRLIPAAHRRHVGTGLLIAFVLVAAVGLFRAYAGAYEADFYRLTRDGLSQWALLSPGGIPGVVISSLLMAVLTVGAVIVPLRFIRSDAAVDSQRESGPR
;
A
#
# COMPACT_ATOMS: atom_id res chain seq x y z
N MET A 1 30.10 -10.53 -60.61
CA MET A 1 31.58 -10.42 -60.58
C MET A 1 31.94 -9.00 -60.95
N LEU A 2 32.53 -8.25 -60.00
CA LEU A 2 33.86 -7.62 -60.10
C LEU A 2 33.89 -6.40 -61.04
N ARG A 3 33.84 -5.17 -60.47
CA ARG A 3 34.99 -4.29 -60.14
C ARG A 3 35.62 -3.67 -61.38
N GLU A 4 35.60 -2.33 -61.45
CA GLU A 4 36.74 -1.43 -61.73
C GLU A 4 36.21 0.02 -61.89
N ARG A 5 36.53 0.95 -60.98
CA ARG A 5 37.77 1.74 -60.80
C ARG A 5 37.93 2.93 -61.76
N TRP A 6 37.60 4.11 -61.22
CA TRP A 6 38.42 5.34 -61.15
C TRP A 6 39.34 5.70 -62.34
N HIS A 7 39.11 6.87 -62.98
CA HIS A 7 39.94 8.09 -62.85
C HIS A 7 39.80 9.08 -64.03
N ARG A 8 39.88 10.38 -63.68
CA ARG A 8 40.46 11.56 -64.37
C ARG A 8 39.48 12.70 -64.71
N VAL A 9 39.55 13.84 -63.99
CA VAL A 9 40.49 15.00 -64.09
C VAL A 9 39.99 15.95 -65.19
N ALA A 10 39.30 17.03 -64.83
CA ALA A 10 39.79 18.36 -64.44
C ALA A 10 39.90 19.31 -65.64
N CYS A 11 39.36 20.54 -65.50
CA CYS A 11 40.02 21.77 -65.95
C CYS A 11 39.22 23.02 -65.56
N ALA A 12 40.00 24.03 -65.14
CA ALA A 12 39.74 25.48 -65.22
C ALA A 12 38.69 26.09 -64.27
N HIS A 13 38.85 27.27 -63.67
CA HIS A 13 39.96 28.17 -63.39
C HIS A 13 39.38 29.26 -62.46
N SER A 14 40.27 30.02 -61.81
CA SER A 14 40.06 31.36 -61.22
C SER A 14 39.10 31.53 -60.02
N ASP A 15 39.72 31.65 -58.84
CA ASP A 15 39.29 32.46 -57.68
C ASP A 15 39.74 33.92 -57.92
N PRO A 16 39.06 34.97 -57.43
CA PRO A 16 39.28 35.36 -56.03
C PRO A 16 38.05 35.95 -55.29
N ARG A 17 37.84 35.41 -54.08
CA ARG A 17 37.45 36.12 -52.83
C ARG A 17 36.15 36.94 -52.83
N GLU A 18 35.08 36.29 -52.37
CA GLU A 18 34.00 36.93 -51.60
C GLU A 18 33.55 36.00 -50.46
N GLU A 19 33.33 36.59 -49.29
CA GLU A 19 32.87 35.98 -48.05
C GLU A 19 31.63 35.11 -48.27
N ARG A 20 31.72 33.81 -47.94
CA ARG A 20 30.57 32.91 -47.90
C ARG A 20 30.29 32.42 -46.49
N VAL A 21 29.24 33.02 -45.95
CA VAL A 21 28.26 32.49 -45.00
C VAL A 21 28.11 30.96 -45.18
N ALA A 22 28.27 30.21 -44.09
CA ALA A 22 28.04 28.77 -44.05
C ALA A 22 26.56 28.44 -44.34
N PRO A 23 26.26 27.38 -45.09
CA PRO A 23 24.88 27.00 -45.36
C PRO A 23 24.21 26.42 -44.10
N GLU A 24 23.04 26.98 -43.77
CA GLU A 24 22.09 26.43 -42.81
C GLU A 24 21.81 24.96 -43.16
N THR A 25 22.35 24.06 -42.35
CA THR A 25 21.83 22.70 -42.27
C THR A 25 20.53 22.79 -41.49
N ALA A 26 19.41 22.65 -42.20
CA ALA A 26 18.10 22.39 -41.64
C ALA A 26 18.13 21.06 -40.87
N ALA A 27 18.64 21.12 -39.63
CA ALA A 27 18.52 20.08 -38.65
C ALA A 27 17.04 20.05 -38.22
N GLY A 28 16.30 19.11 -38.79
CA GLY A 28 14.98 18.75 -38.31
C GLY A 28 15.01 18.59 -36.79
N SER A 29 14.13 19.32 -36.14
CA SER A 29 13.86 19.29 -34.70
C SER A 29 13.25 17.95 -34.29
N GLY A 30 14.04 16.89 -34.44
CA GLY A 30 13.83 15.63 -33.75
C GLY A 30 14.04 15.91 -32.27
N GLY A 31 12.93 16.14 -31.55
CA GLY A 31 12.91 16.24 -30.10
C GLY A 31 13.57 15.02 -29.47
N GLN A 32 14.87 15.14 -29.20
CA GLN A 32 15.64 14.19 -28.44
C GLN A 32 14.98 14.06 -27.07
N ALA A 33 14.52 12.86 -26.77
CA ALA A 33 14.16 12.50 -25.41
C ALA A 33 15.36 12.81 -24.48
N PRO A 34 15.14 13.43 -23.31
CA PRO A 34 16.24 13.79 -22.44
C PRO A 34 17.02 12.53 -22.04
N ARG A 35 18.29 12.46 -22.44
CA ARG A 35 19.25 11.48 -21.94
C ARG A 35 19.42 11.70 -20.44
N GLY A 36 19.13 10.68 -19.64
CA GLY A 36 19.63 10.52 -18.25
C GLY A 36 19.48 11.75 -17.34
N GLY A 37 18.32 12.42 -17.36
CA GLY A 37 18.07 13.56 -16.48
C GLY A 37 18.18 13.14 -15.01
N ILE A 38 19.18 13.67 -14.30
CA ILE A 38 19.25 13.62 -12.84
C ILE A 38 17.92 14.19 -12.33
N ILE A 39 17.11 13.37 -11.69
CA ILE A 39 15.86 13.84 -11.07
C ILE A 39 16.23 14.96 -10.10
N PRO A 40 15.66 16.17 -10.25
CA PRO A 40 16.00 17.29 -9.40
C PRO A 40 15.82 16.93 -7.93
N ARG A 41 16.76 17.38 -7.08
CA ARG A 41 16.61 17.24 -5.63
C ARG A 41 15.27 17.83 -5.17
N ALA A 42 14.74 17.29 -4.07
CA ALA A 42 13.59 17.86 -3.41
C ALA A 42 13.86 19.33 -3.07
N THR A 43 12.91 20.19 -3.39
CA THR A 43 12.92 21.61 -3.07
C THR A 43 12.46 21.83 -1.62
N ARG A 44 12.85 22.95 -0.99
CA ARG A 44 12.38 23.29 0.36
C ARG A 44 10.84 23.28 0.49
N PRO A 45 10.06 23.84 -0.45
CA PRO A 45 8.60 23.77 -0.39
C PRO A 45 8.05 22.34 -0.45
N GLU A 46 8.66 21.45 -1.25
CA GLU A 46 8.27 20.03 -1.27
C GLU A 46 8.52 19.38 0.09
N PHE A 47 9.65 19.65 0.74
CA PHE A 47 9.92 19.11 2.08
C PHE A 47 8.88 19.57 3.12
N VAL A 48 8.50 20.86 3.11
CA VAL A 48 7.49 21.39 4.05
C VAL A 48 6.14 20.73 3.82
N VAL A 49 5.73 20.60 2.55
CA VAL A 49 4.49 19.90 2.17
C VAL A 49 4.50 18.44 2.62
N LEU A 50 5.60 17.73 2.39
CA LEU A 50 5.72 16.33 2.78
C LEU A 50 5.75 16.16 4.30
N ALA A 51 6.43 17.03 5.03
CA ALA A 51 6.41 17.02 6.49
C ALA A 51 4.99 17.21 7.03
N ALA A 52 4.23 18.15 6.46
CA ALA A 52 2.82 18.37 6.84
C ALA A 52 1.93 17.15 6.53
N LEU A 53 2.06 16.56 5.33
CA LEU A 53 1.31 15.36 4.95
C LEU A 53 1.66 14.14 5.82
N THR A 54 2.95 13.91 6.09
CA THR A 54 3.39 12.81 6.94
C THR A 54 2.96 13.00 8.39
N ALA A 55 3.01 14.23 8.92
CA ALA A 55 2.52 14.52 10.27
C ALA A 55 1.00 14.29 10.38
N ALA A 56 0.21 14.76 9.42
CA ALA A 56 -1.23 14.51 9.39
C ALA A 56 -1.56 13.03 9.21
N PHE A 57 -0.76 12.30 8.42
CA PHE A 57 -0.91 10.85 8.28
C PHE A 57 -0.65 10.15 9.61
N ALA A 58 0.43 10.49 10.32
CA ALA A 58 0.73 9.97 11.64
C ALA A 58 -0.43 10.22 12.63
N ALA A 59 -0.98 11.43 12.62
CA ALA A 59 -2.11 11.80 13.48
C ALA A 59 -3.39 11.04 13.12
N MET A 60 -3.68 10.85 11.83
CA MET A 60 -4.83 10.06 11.37
C MET A 60 -4.69 8.60 11.80
N LEU A 61 -3.52 8.00 11.60
CA LEU A 61 -3.28 6.61 12.00
C LEU A 61 -3.34 6.41 13.52
N THR A 62 -2.81 7.39 14.27
CA THR A 62 -2.93 7.40 15.73
C THR A 62 -4.39 7.49 16.14
N LEU A 63 -5.18 8.36 15.50
CA LEU A 63 -6.62 8.44 15.74
C LEU A 63 -7.31 7.11 15.43
N TRP A 64 -6.99 6.44 14.32
CA TRP A 64 -7.49 5.10 14.00
C TRP A 64 -7.15 4.06 15.08
N ALA A 65 -5.95 4.14 15.66
CA ALA A 65 -5.53 3.25 16.76
C ALA A 65 -6.35 3.44 18.04
N PHE A 66 -6.84 4.66 18.30
CA PHE A 66 -7.75 4.95 19.44
C PHE A 66 -9.23 4.78 19.10
N LEU A 67 -9.60 4.95 17.83
CA LEU A 67 -10.98 4.91 17.34
C LEU A 67 -11.47 3.47 17.17
N THR A 68 -10.63 2.61 16.60
CA THR A 68 -10.99 1.21 16.37
C THR A 68 -11.20 0.52 17.72
N PRO A 69 -12.34 -0.14 17.97
CA PRO A 69 -12.54 -0.91 19.19
C PRO A 69 -11.41 -1.93 19.39
N ILE A 70 -11.09 -2.24 20.64
CA ILE A 70 -10.05 -3.22 20.98
C ILE A 70 -10.50 -4.59 20.45
N TYR A 71 -9.63 -5.26 19.70
CA TYR A 71 -9.96 -6.49 18.95
C TYR A 71 -11.04 -6.32 17.87
N GLY A 72 -11.47 -5.09 17.62
CA GLY A 72 -12.40 -4.73 16.57
C GLY A 72 -11.74 -4.59 15.21
N ALA A 73 -10.42 -4.80 15.07
CA ALA A 73 -9.81 -5.01 13.77
C ALA A 73 -9.76 -6.51 13.44
N PRO A 74 -9.84 -6.90 12.16
CA PRO A 74 -9.86 -8.32 11.81
C PRO A 74 -8.59 -9.04 12.24
N ASP A 75 -8.77 -10.23 12.83
CA ASP A 75 -7.70 -11.14 13.28
C ASP A 75 -6.75 -10.53 14.35
N GLU A 76 -7.09 -9.40 14.97
CA GLU A 76 -6.17 -8.64 15.82
C GLU A 76 -5.72 -9.40 17.08
N HIS A 77 -6.65 -10.13 17.71
CA HIS A 77 -6.35 -10.98 18.88
C HIS A 77 -5.41 -12.14 18.50
N ALA A 78 -5.55 -12.71 17.31
CA ALA A 78 -4.67 -13.77 16.82
C ALA A 78 -3.27 -13.23 16.52
N HIS A 79 -3.17 -12.05 15.92
CA HIS A 79 -1.88 -11.38 15.71
C HIS A 79 -1.15 -11.09 17.01
N LEU A 80 -1.86 -10.58 18.02
CA LEU A 80 -1.33 -10.36 19.36
C LEU A 80 -0.87 -11.68 20.00
N ASN A 81 -1.70 -12.72 19.99
CA ASN A 81 -1.38 -14.01 20.58
C ASN A 81 -0.11 -14.62 19.98
N SER A 82 0.05 -14.56 18.66
CA SER A 82 1.26 -15.06 17.99
C SER A 82 2.51 -14.23 18.29
N ALA A 83 2.37 -12.93 18.58
CA ALA A 83 3.48 -12.12 19.08
C ALA A 83 3.87 -12.55 20.51
N ILE A 84 2.90 -12.73 21.41
CA ILE A 84 3.12 -13.22 22.79
C ILE A 84 3.75 -14.62 22.78
N ARG A 85 3.31 -15.53 21.90
CA ARG A 85 3.93 -16.86 21.78
C ARG A 85 5.44 -16.78 21.56
N LEU A 86 5.88 -15.87 20.70
CA LEU A 86 7.30 -15.71 20.42
C LEU A 86 8.08 -15.17 21.63
N THR A 87 7.45 -14.39 22.51
CA THR A 87 8.10 -13.94 23.76
C THR A 87 8.30 -15.08 24.76
N GLN A 88 7.50 -16.15 24.68
CA GLN A 88 7.48 -17.28 25.63
C GLN A 88 8.41 -18.45 25.25
N GLY A 89 9.12 -18.36 24.12
CA GLY A 89 10.04 -19.44 23.72
C GLY A 89 10.42 -19.48 22.24
N LEU A 90 10.12 -18.42 21.46
CA LEU A 90 10.42 -18.33 20.03
C LEU A 90 9.90 -19.53 19.21
N THR A 91 8.76 -20.09 19.59
CA THR A 91 8.14 -21.22 18.89
C THR A 91 7.26 -20.76 17.73
N TRP A 92 7.31 -21.49 16.61
CA TRP A 92 6.44 -21.26 15.45
C TRP A 92 5.83 -22.59 14.99
N PRO A 93 4.73 -23.03 15.63
CA PRO A 93 4.08 -24.32 15.33
C PRO A 93 3.64 -24.45 13.87
N ALA A 94 3.38 -25.68 13.44
CA ALA A 94 2.84 -25.91 12.11
C ALA A 94 1.46 -25.21 11.95
N PRO A 95 1.09 -24.78 10.72
CA PRO A 95 -0.21 -24.18 10.46
C PRO A 95 -1.35 -25.13 10.88
N GLY A 96 -2.23 -24.64 11.76
CA GLY A 96 -3.33 -25.41 12.35
C GLY A 96 -3.08 -25.96 13.75
N ASP A 97 -1.81 -26.03 14.18
CA ASP A 97 -1.44 -26.55 15.51
C ASP A 97 -1.29 -25.45 16.57
N ALA A 98 -1.11 -24.20 16.16
CA ALA A 98 -1.02 -23.07 17.09
C ALA A 98 -2.37 -22.79 17.76
N ARG A 99 -2.33 -22.40 19.04
CA ARG A 99 -3.51 -22.18 19.89
C ARG A 99 -3.59 -20.75 20.44
N LEU A 100 -4.78 -20.18 20.49
CA LEU A 100 -5.02 -18.93 21.21
C LEU A 100 -4.92 -19.19 22.70
N SER A 101 -4.13 -18.42 23.44
CA SER A 101 -4.10 -18.53 24.90
C SER A 101 -5.45 -18.10 25.49
N GLU A 102 -5.93 -18.80 26.52
CA GLU A 102 -7.14 -18.42 27.25
C GLU A 102 -7.03 -17.01 27.87
N ALA A 103 -5.83 -16.56 28.23
CA ALA A 103 -5.58 -15.18 28.66
C ALA A 103 -5.90 -14.13 27.58
N VAL A 104 -5.63 -14.44 26.31
CA VAL A 104 -5.97 -13.55 25.19
C VAL A 104 -7.47 -13.59 24.88
N VAL A 105 -8.12 -14.73 25.09
CA VAL A 105 -9.58 -14.87 24.98
C VAL A 105 -10.27 -14.04 26.07
N ALA A 106 -9.83 -14.18 27.32
CA ALA A 106 -10.33 -13.38 28.44
C ALA A 106 -10.08 -11.88 28.24
N ALA A 107 -8.90 -11.48 27.76
CA ALA A 107 -8.61 -10.09 27.40
C ALA A 107 -9.61 -9.52 26.37
N ARG A 108 -10.01 -10.35 25.41
CA ARG A 108 -11.00 -9.97 24.39
C ARG A 108 -12.38 -9.79 24.99
N ASP A 109 -12.77 -10.65 25.92
CA ASP A 109 -14.07 -10.55 26.58
C ASP A 109 -14.12 -9.32 27.51
N GLU A 110 -12.99 -8.95 28.14
CA GLU A 110 -12.84 -7.69 28.90
C GLU A 110 -12.87 -6.42 28.02
N ALA A 111 -12.84 -6.52 26.70
CA ALA A 111 -12.91 -5.34 25.82
C ALA A 111 -14.19 -4.53 26.00
N ALA A 112 -15.28 -5.16 26.47
CA ALA A 112 -16.54 -4.50 26.81
C ALA A 112 -16.50 -3.71 28.13
N LEU A 113 -15.52 -3.97 29.00
CA LEU A 113 -15.34 -3.25 30.26
C LEU A 113 -14.76 -1.86 30.02
N THR A 114 -14.93 -0.95 30.98
CA THR A 114 -14.22 0.34 30.92
C THR A 114 -12.73 0.11 31.09
N GLY A 115 -11.88 0.92 30.44
CA GLY A 115 -10.44 0.66 30.42
C GLY A 115 -9.83 0.46 31.81
N ARG A 116 -10.25 1.23 32.82
CA ARG A 116 -9.73 1.14 34.19
C ARG A 116 -10.08 -0.18 34.91
N ASP A 117 -11.08 -0.90 34.44
CA ASP A 117 -11.59 -2.14 35.05
C ASP A 117 -11.02 -3.39 34.34
N ARG A 118 -10.15 -3.21 33.33
CA ARG A 118 -9.49 -4.30 32.61
C ARG A 118 -8.22 -4.75 33.31
N SER A 119 -7.98 -6.04 33.29
CA SER A 119 -6.86 -6.72 33.92
C SER A 119 -5.54 -6.51 33.16
N THR A 120 -4.42 -6.67 33.87
CA THR A 120 -3.09 -6.77 33.27
C THR A 120 -2.90 -8.12 32.59
N PHE A 121 -1.94 -8.22 31.66
CA PHE A 121 -1.64 -9.50 31.02
C PHE A 121 -1.17 -10.56 32.02
N SER A 122 -0.45 -10.17 33.08
CA SER A 122 -0.01 -11.09 34.14
C SER A 122 -1.17 -11.68 34.95
N GLU A 123 -2.16 -10.87 35.31
CA GLU A 123 -3.38 -11.33 35.99
C GLU A 123 -4.17 -12.26 35.08
N LEU A 124 -4.40 -11.87 33.82
CA LEU A 124 -5.11 -12.70 32.84
C LEU A 124 -4.42 -14.05 32.61
N THR A 125 -3.09 -14.07 32.57
CA THR A 125 -2.31 -15.31 32.40
C THR A 125 -2.41 -16.22 33.62
N ALA A 126 -2.48 -15.64 34.82
CA ALA A 126 -2.62 -16.38 36.07
C ALA A 126 -4.04 -16.95 36.25
N ASP A 127 -5.06 -16.15 35.93
CA ASP A 127 -6.47 -16.51 36.15
C ASP A 127 -7.05 -17.40 35.04
N HIS A 128 -6.52 -17.28 33.82
CA HIS A 128 -6.95 -18.04 32.65
C HIS A 128 -5.78 -18.82 32.02
N PRO A 129 -5.20 -19.80 32.75
CA PRO A 129 -4.11 -20.61 32.20
C PRO A 129 -4.63 -21.55 31.12
N GLY A 130 -3.78 -21.82 30.12
CA GLY A 130 -4.05 -22.79 29.07
C GLY A 130 -4.35 -22.17 27.71
N ASP A 131 -4.83 -23.04 26.83
CA ASP A 131 -5.00 -22.80 25.40
C ASP A 131 -6.43 -23.10 24.98
N GLY A 132 -6.99 -22.21 24.16
CA GLY A 132 -8.32 -22.30 23.57
C GLY A 132 -8.27 -22.65 22.07
N GLY A 133 -9.01 -21.85 21.29
CA GLY A 133 -9.20 -22.06 19.85
C GLY A 133 -7.92 -22.05 19.02
N VAL A 134 -8.03 -22.38 17.73
CA VAL A 134 -6.89 -22.35 16.81
C VAL A 134 -6.44 -20.91 16.55
N ASP A 135 -5.13 -20.67 16.62
CA ASP A 135 -4.48 -19.45 16.12
C ASP A 135 -3.95 -19.71 14.70
N GLN A 136 -4.59 -19.08 13.72
CA GLN A 136 -4.27 -19.26 12.31
C GLN A 136 -3.04 -18.50 11.83
N MET A 137 -2.42 -17.66 12.66
CA MET A 137 -1.35 -16.74 12.23
C MET A 137 -0.06 -17.44 11.81
N THR A 138 0.21 -18.67 12.29
CA THR A 138 1.41 -19.43 11.90
C THR A 138 1.41 -19.88 10.44
N GLN A 139 0.28 -19.73 9.72
CA GLN A 139 0.23 -19.82 8.26
C GLN A 139 1.06 -18.74 7.55
N HIS A 140 1.41 -17.67 8.26
CA HIS A 140 2.26 -16.58 7.77
C HIS A 140 3.71 -16.77 8.26
N PRO A 141 4.71 -16.32 7.48
CA PRO A 141 6.08 -16.28 7.96
C PRO A 141 6.28 -15.29 9.13
N PRO A 142 7.32 -15.50 9.96
CA PRO A 142 7.36 -14.95 11.33
C PRO A 142 7.89 -13.51 11.47
N LEU A 143 8.36 -12.84 10.40
CA LEU A 143 9.12 -11.57 10.55
C LEU A 143 8.36 -10.47 11.30
N TYR A 144 7.08 -10.27 10.98
CA TYR A 144 6.25 -9.28 11.69
C TYR A 144 6.11 -9.63 13.17
N TYR A 145 5.86 -10.91 13.47
CA TYR A 145 5.60 -11.37 14.82
C TYR A 145 6.86 -11.30 15.69
N LEU A 146 8.05 -11.50 15.12
CA LEU A 146 9.31 -11.27 15.81
C LEU A 146 9.49 -9.80 16.21
N LEU A 147 9.12 -8.86 15.33
CA LEU A 147 9.16 -7.42 15.63
C LEU A 147 8.11 -7.03 16.68
N ALA A 148 6.90 -7.59 16.58
CA ALA A 148 5.84 -7.38 17.55
C ALA A 148 6.22 -7.95 18.93
N ALA A 149 6.79 -9.15 18.99
CA ALA A 149 7.30 -9.77 20.21
C ALA A 149 8.38 -8.92 20.88
N GLY A 150 9.36 -8.42 20.11
CA GLY A 150 10.38 -7.50 20.62
C GLY A 150 9.78 -6.19 21.15
N THR A 151 8.73 -5.68 20.50
CA THR A 151 8.01 -4.49 20.97
C THR A 151 7.30 -4.75 22.29
N LEU A 152 6.60 -5.88 22.43
CA LEU A 152 5.92 -6.29 23.67
C LEU A 152 6.93 -6.46 24.83
N GLN A 153 8.07 -7.09 24.58
CA GLN A 153 9.13 -7.21 25.59
C GLN A 153 9.69 -5.84 25.99
N ALA A 154 9.96 -4.95 25.03
CA ALA A 154 10.52 -3.63 25.31
C ALA A 154 9.61 -2.74 26.17
N VAL A 155 8.29 -2.90 26.07
CA VAL A 155 7.31 -2.16 26.89
C VAL A 155 6.92 -2.87 28.19
N GLY A 156 7.45 -4.08 28.45
CA GLY A 156 7.10 -4.86 29.64
C GLY A 156 5.62 -5.27 29.66
N TYR A 157 5.11 -5.80 28.53
CA TYR A 157 3.67 -5.99 28.31
C TYR A 157 2.93 -6.78 29.40
N GLU A 158 3.61 -7.69 30.11
CA GLU A 158 3.02 -8.50 31.18
C GLU A 158 2.42 -7.65 32.31
N GLN A 159 3.06 -6.52 32.62
CA GLN A 159 2.64 -5.58 33.66
C GLN A 159 1.66 -4.52 33.16
N LEU A 160 1.39 -4.50 31.85
CA LEU A 160 0.44 -3.57 31.25
C LEU A 160 -0.94 -4.20 31.23
N ARG A 161 -1.97 -3.34 31.30
CA ARG A 161 -3.32 -3.70 30.89
C ARG A 161 -3.32 -4.23 29.46
N ALA A 162 -4.16 -5.24 29.19
CA ALA A 162 -4.14 -5.92 27.90
C ALA A 162 -4.37 -4.98 26.71
N ASP A 163 -5.24 -3.99 26.89
CA ASP A 163 -5.57 -2.99 25.89
C ASP A 163 -4.46 -1.97 25.63
N VAL A 164 -3.68 -1.62 26.66
CA VAL A 164 -2.50 -0.74 26.55
C VAL A 164 -1.35 -1.46 25.83
N ALA A 165 -1.14 -2.74 26.14
CA ALA A 165 -0.19 -3.57 25.41
C ALA A 165 -0.60 -3.71 23.93
N LEU A 166 -1.89 -3.91 23.64
CA LEU A 166 -2.41 -3.89 22.26
C LEU A 166 -2.15 -2.53 21.58
N LEU A 167 -2.45 -1.42 22.27
CA LEU A 167 -2.21 -0.07 21.74
C LEU A 167 -0.74 0.16 21.40
N SER A 168 0.20 -0.37 22.20
CA SER A 168 1.63 -0.27 21.90
C SER A 168 2.00 -0.88 20.54
N LEU A 169 1.39 -2.01 20.19
CA LEU A 169 1.57 -2.65 18.89
C LEU A 169 0.88 -1.88 17.76
N ARG A 170 -0.32 -1.32 18.01
CA ARG A 170 -1.00 -0.44 17.04
C ARG A 170 -0.13 0.77 16.70
N LEU A 171 0.45 1.43 17.70
CA LEU A 171 1.39 2.55 17.50
C LEU A 171 2.68 2.11 16.79
N GLY A 172 3.16 0.89 17.06
CA GLY A 172 4.23 0.28 16.25
C GLY A 172 3.86 0.16 14.77
N GLY A 173 2.63 -0.28 14.46
CA GLY A 173 2.07 -0.30 13.10
C GLY A 173 2.01 1.07 12.44
N VAL A 174 1.63 2.11 13.21
CA VAL A 174 1.67 3.51 12.75
C VAL A 174 3.09 3.89 12.32
N LEU A 175 4.10 3.64 13.17
CA LEU A 175 5.49 3.96 12.87
C LEU A 175 6.01 3.26 11.61
N LEU A 176 5.65 1.99 11.42
CA LEU A 176 6.03 1.21 10.24
C LEU A 176 5.48 1.81 8.94
N THR A 177 4.32 2.46 8.98
CA THR A 177 3.66 2.96 7.75
C THR A 177 3.95 4.43 7.45
N LEU A 178 4.57 5.19 8.37
CA LEU A 178 4.95 6.60 8.17
C LEU A 178 5.80 6.89 6.92
N PRO A 179 6.64 5.98 6.38
CA PRO A 179 7.38 6.26 5.16
C PRO A 179 6.51 6.32 3.88
N LEU A 180 5.26 5.83 3.91
CA LEU A 180 4.41 5.71 2.71
C LEU A 180 4.20 7.02 1.93
N PRO A 181 3.87 8.17 2.54
CA PRO A 181 3.68 9.43 1.82
C PRO A 181 4.94 9.81 1.01
N LEU A 182 6.13 9.58 1.57
CA LEU A 182 7.41 9.88 0.90
C LEU A 182 7.65 8.96 -0.30
N LEU A 183 7.40 7.66 -0.14
CA LEU A 183 7.54 6.68 -1.21
C LEU A 183 6.59 6.98 -2.39
N LEU A 184 5.34 7.32 -2.07
CA LEU A 184 4.31 7.70 -3.05
C LEU A 184 4.69 8.98 -3.79
N TRP A 185 5.12 10.01 -3.06
CA TRP A 185 5.57 11.27 -3.66
C TRP A 185 6.73 11.06 -4.62
N ASP A 186 7.80 10.38 -4.19
CA ASP A 186 8.99 10.20 -5.02
C ASP A 186 8.68 9.32 -6.23
N ALA A 187 7.96 8.20 -6.07
CA ALA A 187 7.59 7.32 -7.17
C ALA A 187 6.73 8.03 -8.22
N ALA A 188 5.68 8.75 -7.79
CA ALA A 188 4.80 9.47 -8.70
C ALA A 188 5.51 10.65 -9.36
N ARG A 189 6.34 11.41 -8.62
CA ARG A 189 7.14 12.51 -9.17
C ARG A 189 8.10 12.02 -10.25
N ARG A 190 8.76 10.87 -10.04
CA ARG A 190 9.66 10.24 -11.03
C ARG A 190 8.93 9.83 -12.30
N MET A 191 7.77 9.20 -12.16
CA MET A 191 7.00 8.68 -13.29
C MET A 191 6.28 9.78 -14.08
N THR A 192 5.88 10.86 -13.43
CA THR A 192 5.14 11.96 -14.07
C THR A 192 6.01 13.16 -14.45
N GLY A 193 7.22 13.27 -13.89
CA GLY A 193 8.06 14.45 -13.97
C GLY A 193 7.47 15.69 -13.27
N SER A 194 6.43 15.54 -12.44
CA SER A 194 5.70 16.65 -11.83
C SER A 194 5.71 16.58 -10.30
N SER A 195 6.27 17.62 -9.67
CA SER A 195 6.25 17.78 -8.22
C SER A 195 4.83 17.83 -7.64
N LYS A 196 3.88 18.49 -8.33
CA LYS A 196 2.48 18.55 -7.90
C LYS A 196 1.78 17.20 -7.96
N ALA A 197 2.05 16.40 -8.99
CA ALA A 197 1.53 15.04 -9.07
C ALA A 197 2.11 14.16 -7.94
N GLY A 198 3.39 14.34 -7.60
CA GLY A 198 3.99 13.72 -6.42
C GLY A 198 3.28 14.11 -5.12
N VAL A 199 2.99 15.39 -4.91
CA VAL A 199 2.27 15.86 -3.71
C VAL A 199 0.86 15.28 -3.63
N LEU A 200 0.13 15.25 -4.75
CA LEU A 200 -1.20 14.62 -4.79
C LEU A 200 -1.14 13.11 -4.54
N ALA A 201 -0.10 12.43 -5.01
CA ALA A 201 0.12 11.01 -4.73
C ALA A 201 0.41 10.76 -3.24
N ALA A 202 1.18 11.62 -2.58
CA ALA A 202 1.34 11.52 -1.12
C ALA A 202 0.01 11.77 -0.37
N ALA A 203 -0.78 12.74 -0.83
CA ALA A 203 -2.07 13.06 -0.22
C ALA A 203 -3.15 11.99 -0.49
N SER A 204 -3.02 11.15 -1.52
CA SER A 204 -4.06 10.17 -1.86
C SER A 204 -4.24 9.07 -0.82
N ILE A 205 -3.31 8.90 0.12
CA ILE A 205 -3.48 7.98 1.26
C ILE A 205 -4.71 8.31 2.11
N PHE A 206 -5.10 9.59 2.16
CA PHE A 206 -6.31 10.03 2.87
C PHE A 206 -7.60 9.59 2.15
N LEU A 207 -7.53 9.28 0.85
CA LEU A 207 -8.68 8.78 0.08
C LEU A 207 -9.08 7.35 0.47
N VAL A 208 -8.23 6.60 1.18
CA VAL A 208 -8.47 5.18 1.50
C VAL A 208 -8.59 4.98 3.02
N PRO A 209 -9.74 5.31 3.65
CA PRO A 209 -9.95 5.13 5.08
C PRO A 209 -9.60 3.74 5.62
N GLN A 210 -9.92 2.67 4.89
CA GLN A 210 -9.60 1.30 5.32
C GLN A 210 -8.09 1.08 5.50
N LEU A 211 -7.25 1.71 4.66
CA LEU A 211 -5.80 1.68 4.86
C LEU A 211 -5.41 2.30 6.21
N GLY A 212 -6.13 3.36 6.62
CA GLY A 212 -5.96 3.99 7.93
C GLY A 212 -6.28 3.05 9.09
N GLN A 213 -7.44 2.38 9.07
CA GLN A 213 -7.81 1.41 10.09
C GLN A 213 -6.81 0.25 10.17
N ILE A 214 -6.44 -0.34 9.02
CA ILE A 214 -5.52 -1.49 8.97
C ILE A 214 -4.11 -1.10 9.44
N ALA A 215 -3.61 0.09 9.06
CA ALA A 215 -2.31 0.57 9.53
C ALA A 215 -2.30 0.98 11.01
N GLY A 216 -3.46 1.32 11.57
CA GLY A 216 -3.67 1.59 13.00
C GLY A 216 -4.07 0.37 13.83
N ALA A 217 -4.06 -0.84 13.25
CA ALA A 217 -4.42 -2.10 13.90
C ALA A 217 -3.20 -3.01 14.08
N VAL A 218 -3.31 -4.00 14.98
CA VAL A 218 -2.28 -5.05 15.11
C VAL A 218 -2.44 -6.08 14.00
N SER A 219 -1.68 -5.93 12.92
CA SER A 219 -1.68 -6.83 11.77
C SER A 219 -0.32 -6.89 11.08
N ASN A 220 0.01 -8.04 10.50
CA ASN A 220 1.18 -8.17 9.62
C ASN A 220 1.06 -7.34 8.32
N ASP A 221 -0.13 -6.84 7.99
CA ASP A 221 -0.37 -5.99 6.81
C ASP A 221 0.45 -4.71 6.83
N GLY A 222 0.59 -4.02 7.96
CA GLY A 222 1.34 -2.76 8.03
C GLY A 222 2.79 -2.90 7.56
N LEU A 223 3.48 -3.95 8.02
CA LEU A 223 4.84 -4.26 7.59
C LEU A 223 4.89 -4.73 6.12
N THR A 224 3.95 -5.58 5.70
CA THR A 224 3.91 -6.04 4.30
C THR A 224 3.67 -4.86 3.35
N ILE A 225 2.76 -3.95 3.65
CA ILE A 225 2.46 -2.75 2.85
C ILE A 225 3.70 -1.87 2.72
N LEU A 226 4.44 -1.62 3.81
CA LEU A 226 5.70 -0.87 3.76
C LEU A 226 6.71 -1.56 2.84
N LEU A 227 7.02 -2.84 3.08
CA LEU A 227 8.07 -3.55 2.35
C LEU A 227 7.73 -3.69 0.87
N CYS A 228 6.48 -4.03 0.54
CA CYS A 228 5.99 -4.08 -0.84
C CYS A 228 6.01 -2.69 -1.51
N SER A 229 5.70 -1.61 -0.77
CA SER A 229 5.85 -0.24 -1.29
C SER A 229 7.32 0.11 -1.54
N ILE A 230 8.25 -0.30 -0.67
CA ILE A 230 9.69 -0.12 -0.92
C ILE A 230 10.14 -0.87 -2.19
N VAL A 231 9.69 -2.12 -2.38
CA VAL A 231 9.98 -2.89 -3.61
C VAL A 231 9.42 -2.18 -4.83
N GLY A 232 8.15 -1.75 -4.80
CA GLY A 232 7.52 -1.01 -5.89
C GLY A 232 8.23 0.31 -6.20
N TRP A 233 8.63 1.06 -5.16
CA TRP A 233 9.38 2.30 -5.29
C TRP A 233 10.77 2.06 -5.93
N LEU A 234 11.50 1.03 -5.51
CA LEU A 234 12.78 0.67 -6.11
C LEU A 234 12.60 0.24 -7.58
N CYS A 235 11.56 -0.52 -7.90
CA CYS A 235 11.21 -0.86 -9.29
C CYS A 235 10.93 0.40 -10.12
N VAL A 236 10.18 1.38 -9.60
CA VAL A 236 9.96 2.68 -10.26
C VAL A 236 11.28 3.44 -10.45
N ARG A 237 12.19 3.42 -9.47
CA ARG A 237 13.53 4.02 -9.62
C ARG A 237 14.31 3.38 -10.76
N MET A 238 14.26 2.05 -10.88
CA MET A 238 14.92 1.33 -12.00
C MET A 238 14.29 1.67 -13.35
N MET A 239 12.95 1.68 -13.43
CA MET A 239 12.21 2.08 -14.64
C MET A 239 12.51 3.52 -15.09
N THR A 240 12.93 4.37 -14.16
CA THR A 240 13.26 5.80 -14.37
C THR A 240 14.76 6.09 -14.42
N GLY A 241 15.59 5.05 -14.53
CA GLY A 241 17.02 5.17 -14.87
C GLY A 241 18.01 4.92 -13.74
N ASP A 242 17.55 4.51 -12.55
CA ASP A 242 18.46 4.12 -11.46
C ASP A 242 18.83 2.64 -11.54
N ASP A 243 19.91 2.32 -12.24
CA ASP A 243 20.31 0.94 -12.48
C ASP A 243 21.51 0.47 -11.62
N ARG A 244 21.80 1.20 -10.54
CA ARG A 244 22.94 0.93 -9.65
C ARG A 244 22.84 -0.47 -9.04
N ARG A 245 23.99 -1.14 -8.88
CA ARG A 245 24.06 -2.47 -8.20
C ARG A 245 23.44 -2.46 -6.81
N ARG A 246 23.60 -1.35 -6.06
CA ARG A 246 22.98 -1.15 -4.75
C ARG A 246 21.45 -1.19 -4.81
N THR A 247 20.85 -0.68 -5.89
CA THR A 247 19.39 -0.71 -6.12
C THR A 247 18.93 -2.15 -6.34
N VAL A 248 19.65 -2.95 -7.15
CA VAL A 248 19.34 -4.37 -7.38
C VAL A 248 19.42 -5.18 -6.08
N VAL A 249 20.47 -4.96 -5.28
CA VAL A 249 20.61 -5.60 -3.96
C VAL A 249 19.49 -5.17 -3.02
N ALA A 250 19.15 -3.87 -2.97
CA ALA A 250 18.04 -3.37 -2.16
C ALA A 250 16.70 -4.00 -2.57
N VAL A 251 16.44 -4.18 -3.87
CA VAL A 251 15.25 -4.89 -4.37
C VAL A 251 15.20 -6.31 -3.84
N GLY A 252 16.30 -7.06 -3.94
CA GLY A 252 16.39 -8.43 -3.43
C GLY A 252 16.18 -8.51 -1.92
N ILE A 253 16.79 -7.61 -1.15
CA ILE A 253 16.62 -7.54 0.31
C ILE A 253 15.18 -7.23 0.69
N SER A 254 14.60 -6.15 0.14
CA SER A 254 13.24 -5.74 0.47
C SER A 254 12.20 -6.78 0.03
N LEU A 255 12.40 -7.45 -1.11
CA LEU A 255 11.53 -8.55 -1.54
C LEU A 255 11.65 -9.76 -0.61
N GLY A 256 12.88 -10.15 -0.23
CA GLY A 256 13.10 -11.25 0.70
C GLY A 256 12.46 -11.01 2.06
N LEU A 257 12.59 -9.79 2.60
CA LEU A 257 11.91 -9.40 3.83
C LEU A 257 10.39 -9.40 3.66
N ALA A 258 9.85 -8.90 2.54
CA ALA A 258 8.41 -8.94 2.27
C ALA A 258 7.88 -10.38 2.22
N LEU A 259 8.62 -11.29 1.56
CA LEU A 259 8.31 -12.72 1.51
C LEU A 259 8.31 -13.36 2.89
N LEU A 260 9.11 -12.86 3.83
CA LEU A 260 9.13 -13.32 5.22
C LEU A 260 8.01 -12.70 6.10
N THR A 261 7.05 -11.97 5.51
CA THR A 261 5.89 -11.40 6.25
C THR A 261 4.55 -12.03 5.91
N LYS A 262 4.18 -12.08 4.62
CA LYS A 262 2.84 -12.46 4.18
C LYS A 262 2.81 -12.91 2.72
N GLY A 263 1.92 -13.85 2.40
CA GLY A 263 1.79 -14.44 1.06
C GLY A 263 1.33 -13.46 -0.02
N THR A 264 0.70 -12.34 0.34
CA THR A 264 0.36 -11.24 -0.58
C THR A 264 1.58 -10.59 -1.22
N SER A 265 2.80 -10.87 -0.73
CA SER A 265 4.05 -10.45 -1.36
C SER A 265 4.52 -11.38 -2.50
N LEU A 266 4.00 -12.61 -2.63
CA LEU A 266 4.43 -13.58 -3.66
C LEU A 266 4.31 -13.05 -5.09
N PRO A 267 3.24 -12.30 -5.49
CA PRO A 267 3.15 -11.69 -6.82
C PRO A 267 4.28 -10.71 -7.15
N PHE A 268 5.02 -10.19 -6.16
CA PHE A 268 6.18 -9.33 -6.42
C PHE A 268 7.35 -10.09 -7.04
N ILE A 269 7.45 -11.42 -6.90
CA ILE A 269 8.52 -12.23 -7.51
C ILE A 269 8.52 -12.08 -9.05
N PRO A 270 7.43 -12.46 -9.77
CA PRO A 270 7.39 -12.29 -11.22
C PRO A 270 7.37 -10.82 -11.64
N PHE A 271 6.79 -9.92 -10.84
CA PHE A 271 6.80 -8.48 -11.13
C PHE A 271 8.23 -7.90 -11.13
N VAL A 272 9.02 -8.18 -10.09
CA VAL A 272 10.42 -7.76 -10.01
C VAL A 272 11.25 -8.35 -11.15
N ALA A 273 11.05 -9.63 -11.46
CA ALA A 273 11.71 -10.27 -12.60
C ALA A 273 11.37 -9.55 -13.91
N ALA A 274 10.10 -9.22 -14.14
CA ALA A 274 9.68 -8.47 -15.33
C ALA A 274 10.33 -7.08 -15.40
N VAL A 275 10.39 -6.34 -14.29
CA VAL A 275 11.04 -5.03 -14.24
C VAL A 275 12.53 -5.14 -14.58
N LEU A 276 13.25 -6.09 -13.96
CA LEU A 276 14.69 -6.28 -14.16
C LEU A 276 15.05 -6.80 -15.57
N MET A 277 14.16 -7.56 -16.19
CA MET A 277 14.35 -8.03 -17.57
C MET A 277 14.10 -6.93 -18.61
N VAL A 278 13.20 -5.99 -18.31
CA VAL A 278 12.87 -4.88 -19.23
C VAL A 278 13.76 -3.65 -19.01
N TRP A 279 14.21 -3.36 -17.78
CA TRP A 279 15.03 -2.20 -17.44
C TRP A 279 16.33 -2.53 -16.68
N PRO A 280 17.43 -1.78 -16.93
CA PRO A 280 17.57 -0.70 -17.91
C PRO A 280 17.63 -1.21 -19.36
N ARG A 281 17.20 -0.40 -20.33
CA ARG A 281 17.07 -0.85 -21.74
C ARG A 281 18.38 -0.85 -22.52
N GLU A 282 19.38 -0.19 -21.98
CA GLU A 282 20.66 0.09 -22.62
C GLU A 282 21.69 -1.01 -22.33
N VAL A 283 21.42 -1.89 -21.36
CA VAL A 283 22.31 -3.00 -21.00
C VAL A 283 21.95 -4.27 -21.74
N ARG A 284 22.96 -5.13 -21.96
CA ARG A 284 22.83 -6.45 -22.59
C ARG A 284 21.86 -7.35 -21.82
N ILE A 285 21.12 -8.20 -22.53
CA ILE A 285 20.15 -9.13 -21.93
C ILE A 285 20.78 -10.06 -20.90
N SER A 286 22.03 -10.51 -21.11
CA SER A 286 22.78 -11.34 -20.15
C SER A 286 23.00 -10.61 -18.82
N THR A 287 23.31 -9.31 -18.85
CA THR A 287 23.44 -8.50 -17.64
C THR A 287 22.11 -8.36 -16.90
N ARG A 288 20.99 -8.23 -17.63
CA ARG A 288 19.64 -8.20 -17.02
C ARG A 288 19.28 -9.51 -16.36
N MET A 289 19.59 -10.63 -17.02
CA MET A 289 19.41 -11.97 -16.48
C MET A 289 20.23 -12.15 -15.20
N ILE A 290 21.52 -11.80 -15.21
CA ILE A 290 22.38 -11.88 -14.01
C ILE A 290 21.83 -11.01 -12.87
N ARG A 291 21.41 -9.77 -13.15
CA ARG A 291 20.81 -8.88 -12.13
C ARG A 291 19.50 -9.45 -11.58
N SER A 292 18.67 -10.04 -12.44
CA SER A 292 17.41 -10.70 -12.05
C SER A 292 17.68 -11.91 -11.15
N VAL A 293 18.57 -12.80 -11.56
CA VAL A 293 18.99 -13.97 -10.78
C VAL A 293 19.59 -13.53 -9.44
N ALA A 294 20.47 -12.52 -9.43
CA ALA A 294 21.06 -12.03 -8.20
C ALA A 294 20.03 -11.46 -7.22
N ALA A 295 19.10 -10.62 -7.69
CA ALA A 295 18.04 -10.07 -6.84
C ALA A 295 17.12 -11.17 -6.29
N LEU A 296 16.71 -12.13 -7.13
CA LEU A 296 15.85 -13.24 -6.73
C LEU A 296 16.57 -14.23 -5.82
N ALA A 297 17.87 -14.46 -6.01
CA ALA A 297 18.68 -15.29 -5.12
C ALA A 297 18.80 -14.67 -3.72
N ILE A 298 19.01 -13.34 -3.64
CA ILE A 298 18.99 -12.61 -2.36
C ILE A 298 17.62 -12.72 -1.70
N ALA A 299 16.54 -12.48 -2.45
CA ALA A 299 15.18 -12.59 -1.93
C ALA A 299 14.87 -14.01 -1.44
N PHE A 300 15.32 -15.03 -2.18
CA PHE A 300 15.17 -16.42 -1.81
C PHE A 300 15.91 -16.77 -0.53
N ALA A 301 17.19 -16.36 -0.43
CA ALA A 301 18.02 -16.61 0.74
C ALA A 301 17.45 -15.96 2.02
N LEU A 302 16.80 -14.79 1.90
CA LEU A 302 16.22 -14.09 3.05
C LEU A 302 14.82 -14.59 3.44
N GLY A 303 13.94 -14.83 2.48
CA GLY A 303 12.56 -15.21 2.79
C GLY A 303 11.86 -16.15 1.81
N GLY A 304 12.35 -16.30 0.57
CA GLY A 304 11.77 -17.26 -0.38
C GLY A 304 11.88 -18.72 0.07
N TRP A 305 12.90 -19.06 0.86
CA TRP A 305 13.08 -20.41 1.40
C TRP A 305 11.89 -20.86 2.29
N TRP A 306 11.19 -19.95 2.98
CA TRP A 306 10.03 -20.27 3.82
C TRP A 306 8.90 -20.90 3.01
N TRP A 307 8.66 -20.35 1.82
CA TRP A 307 7.64 -20.81 0.90
C TRP A 307 8.01 -22.13 0.25
N LEU A 308 9.28 -22.34 -0.08
CA LEU A 308 9.78 -23.63 -0.53
C LEU A 308 9.64 -24.69 0.58
N ARG A 309 10.00 -24.34 1.81
CA ARG A 309 9.84 -25.20 2.99
C ARG A 309 8.38 -25.59 3.18
N ASN A 310 7.43 -24.68 3.02
CA ASN A 310 6.01 -25.00 3.09
C ASN A 310 5.58 -25.99 2.00
N LEU A 311 6.01 -25.78 0.75
CA LEU A 311 5.73 -26.72 -0.34
C LEU A 311 6.29 -28.12 -0.07
N LEU A 312 7.52 -28.20 0.43
CA LEU A 312 8.20 -29.47 0.69
C LEU A 312 7.62 -30.24 1.89
N ILE A 313 7.21 -29.52 2.95
CA ILE A 313 6.72 -30.14 4.19
C ILE A 313 5.20 -30.39 4.16
N TYR A 314 4.43 -29.43 3.63
CA TYR A 314 2.97 -29.45 3.69
C TYR A 314 2.30 -29.71 2.34
N GLY A 315 3.06 -29.72 1.23
CA GLY A 315 2.50 -29.87 -0.11
C GLY A 315 1.70 -28.65 -0.59
N ASP A 316 1.73 -27.55 0.14
CA ASP A 316 1.01 -26.31 -0.17
C ASP A 316 1.93 -25.10 0.05
N LEU A 317 1.81 -24.09 -0.79
CA LEU A 317 2.59 -22.86 -0.69
C LEU A 317 2.17 -22.07 0.56
N GLN A 318 0.86 -21.98 0.79
CA GLN A 318 0.27 -21.31 1.94
C GLN A 318 -0.74 -22.23 2.62
N PRO A 319 -0.28 -23.24 3.37
CA PRO A 319 -1.15 -24.12 4.16
C PRO A 319 -2.06 -23.30 5.08
N SER A 320 -3.36 -23.60 5.06
CA SER A 320 -4.34 -22.85 5.84
C SER A 320 -4.27 -23.21 7.32
N GLY A 321 -4.12 -22.20 8.18
CA GLY A 321 -4.18 -22.39 9.63
C GLY A 321 -5.57 -22.80 10.15
N LEU A 322 -6.62 -22.71 9.32
CA LEU A 322 -8.00 -23.07 9.68
C LEU A 322 -8.53 -24.29 8.94
N ALA A 323 -7.66 -25.07 8.28
CA ALA A 323 -8.07 -26.22 7.46
C ALA A 323 -8.89 -27.26 8.25
N GLY A 324 -8.53 -27.53 9.51
CA GLY A 324 -9.24 -28.48 10.37
C GLY A 324 -10.64 -28.02 10.80
N ILE A 325 -10.92 -26.71 10.73
CA ILE A 325 -12.21 -26.12 11.13
C ILE A 325 -13.10 -25.86 9.91
N ARG A 326 -12.53 -25.43 8.78
CA ARG A 326 -13.27 -25.14 7.54
C ARG A 326 -13.35 -26.38 6.65
N GLN A 327 -14.27 -27.27 7.00
CA GLN A 327 -14.50 -28.54 6.29
C GLN A 327 -15.10 -28.33 4.88
N THR A 328 -14.86 -29.31 4.01
CA THR A 328 -15.46 -29.38 2.67
C THR A 328 -16.94 -29.73 2.81
N VAL A 329 -17.80 -28.97 2.14
CA VAL A 329 -19.26 -29.18 2.15
C VAL A 329 -19.71 -29.63 0.75
N PRO A 330 -20.26 -30.85 0.60
CA PRO A 330 -20.80 -31.31 -0.67
C PRO A 330 -21.96 -30.43 -1.14
N TRP A 331 -22.03 -30.17 -2.44
CA TRP A 331 -23.16 -29.48 -3.05
C TRP A 331 -24.41 -30.38 -3.04
N GLU A 332 -25.58 -29.78 -2.86
CA GLU A 332 -26.84 -30.50 -3.00
C GLU A 332 -26.99 -31.02 -4.44
N PRO A 333 -27.62 -32.21 -4.66
CA PRO A 333 -27.80 -32.75 -6.00
C PRO A 333 -28.48 -31.75 -6.94
N GLY A 334 -27.85 -31.47 -8.09
CA GLY A 334 -28.35 -30.50 -9.07
C GLY A 334 -27.97 -29.04 -8.80
N THR A 335 -27.27 -28.76 -7.68
CA THR A 335 -26.68 -27.45 -7.39
C THR A 335 -25.18 -27.44 -7.66
N GLY A 336 -24.58 -26.25 -7.74
CA GLY A 336 -23.15 -26.09 -7.98
C GLY A 336 -22.70 -24.65 -7.81
N PRO A 337 -21.39 -24.38 -7.97
CA PRO A 337 -20.84 -23.05 -7.80
C PRO A 337 -21.39 -22.10 -8.88
N ASP A 338 -22.11 -21.06 -8.43
CA ASP A 338 -22.57 -19.98 -9.31
C ASP A 338 -21.48 -18.91 -9.50
N LEU A 339 -21.04 -18.74 -10.74
CA LEU A 339 -20.04 -17.73 -11.11
C LEU A 339 -20.60 -16.31 -11.04
N VAL A 340 -21.88 -16.11 -11.36
CA VAL A 340 -22.47 -14.76 -11.41
C VAL A 340 -22.59 -14.20 -9.99
N SER A 341 -23.22 -14.95 -9.07
CA SER A 341 -23.29 -14.57 -7.66
C SER A 341 -21.89 -14.41 -7.05
N TYR A 342 -20.95 -15.27 -7.41
CA TYR A 342 -19.57 -15.14 -6.94
C TYR A 342 -18.92 -13.82 -7.39
N LEU A 343 -19.04 -13.45 -8.66
CA LEU A 343 -18.46 -12.21 -9.18
C LEU A 343 -19.12 -10.97 -8.59
N ASP A 344 -20.43 -11.03 -8.34
CA ASP A 344 -21.18 -9.96 -7.68
C ASP A 344 -20.71 -9.75 -6.23
N VAL A 345 -20.65 -10.81 -5.43
CA VAL A 345 -20.13 -10.76 -4.05
C VAL A 345 -18.66 -10.35 -4.04
N MET A 346 -17.86 -10.82 -5.00
CA MET A 346 -16.46 -10.46 -5.14
C MET A 346 -16.30 -8.96 -5.42
N TRP A 347 -17.11 -8.36 -6.30
CA TRP A 347 -17.11 -6.93 -6.54
C TRP A 347 -17.41 -6.18 -5.25
N ILE A 348 -18.58 -6.44 -4.64
CA ILE A 348 -19.07 -5.71 -3.46
C ILE A 348 -18.08 -5.81 -2.30
N ARG A 349 -17.64 -7.02 -1.94
CA ARG A 349 -16.75 -7.21 -0.79
C ARG A 349 -15.37 -6.63 -1.03
N VAL A 350 -14.81 -6.76 -2.24
CA VAL A 350 -13.47 -6.23 -2.54
C VAL A 350 -13.48 -4.71 -2.62
N THR A 351 -14.46 -4.09 -3.28
CA THR A 351 -14.51 -2.62 -3.39
C THR A 351 -14.79 -2.00 -2.02
N THR A 352 -15.76 -2.52 -1.27
CA THR A 352 -16.15 -1.98 0.04
C THR A 352 -15.01 -2.08 1.04
N SER A 353 -14.41 -3.27 1.19
CA SER A 353 -13.25 -3.46 2.08
C SER A 353 -11.90 -3.00 1.50
N PHE A 354 -11.87 -2.40 0.30
CA PHE A 354 -10.73 -1.61 -0.17
C PHE A 354 -10.85 -0.16 0.32
N TRP A 355 -12.04 0.44 0.23
CA TRP A 355 -12.25 1.85 0.59
C TRP A 355 -12.56 2.07 2.07
N GLY A 356 -13.49 1.29 2.64
CA GLY A 356 -13.92 1.40 4.04
C GLY A 356 -14.97 0.37 4.41
N ASP A 357 -14.55 -0.62 5.18
CA ASP A 357 -15.38 -1.61 5.86
C ASP A 357 -14.76 -1.88 7.24
N PHE A 358 -15.19 -1.09 8.22
CA PHE A 358 -14.51 -0.96 9.50
C PHE A 358 -15.03 -1.97 10.54
N GLY A 359 -14.38 -2.01 11.70
CA GLY A 359 -14.65 -3.07 12.67
C GLY A 359 -14.17 -4.42 12.12
N LEU A 360 -14.92 -5.48 12.41
CA LEU A 360 -14.71 -6.82 11.86
C LEU A 360 -15.38 -6.99 10.48
N LEU A 361 -15.36 -5.93 9.66
CA LEU A 361 -16.15 -5.79 8.42
C LEU A 361 -17.64 -5.65 8.68
N ASP A 362 -17.98 -4.89 9.73
CA ASP A 362 -19.37 -4.65 10.15
C ASP A 362 -19.84 -3.23 9.79
N TYR A 363 -18.90 -2.31 9.56
CA TYR A 363 -19.16 -0.88 9.43
C TYR A 363 -18.75 -0.37 8.05
N ALA A 364 -19.46 -0.82 7.02
CA ALA A 364 -19.21 -0.47 5.64
C ALA A 364 -19.53 1.00 5.30
N LEU A 365 -18.67 1.63 4.51
CA LEU A 365 -19.04 2.85 3.78
C LEU A 365 -20.21 2.54 2.82
N PRO A 366 -21.07 3.53 2.51
CA PRO A 366 -22.17 3.32 1.57
C PRO A 366 -21.69 2.82 0.20
N ASP A 367 -22.36 1.81 -0.34
CA ASP A 367 -21.99 1.14 -1.61
C ASP A 367 -21.84 2.14 -2.77
N PHE A 368 -22.75 3.12 -2.87
CA PHE A 368 -22.67 4.13 -3.95
C PHE A 368 -21.33 4.90 -3.94
N LEU A 369 -20.75 5.12 -2.75
CA LEU A 369 -19.49 5.84 -2.60
C LEU A 369 -18.32 4.93 -2.98
N THR A 370 -18.31 3.69 -2.51
CA THR A 370 -17.23 2.72 -2.80
C THR A 370 -17.23 2.33 -4.28
N ASP A 371 -18.40 2.20 -4.90
CA ASP A 371 -18.57 2.00 -6.34
C ASP A 371 -18.08 3.21 -7.14
N LEU A 372 -18.50 4.43 -6.78
CA LEU A 372 -18.05 5.65 -7.45
C LEU A 372 -16.52 5.77 -7.43
N LEU A 373 -15.90 5.57 -6.26
CA LEU A 373 -14.45 5.65 -6.11
C LEU A 373 -13.72 4.56 -6.90
N SER A 374 -14.27 3.34 -6.94
CA SER A 374 -13.72 2.20 -7.70
C SER A 374 -13.82 2.45 -9.20
N ILE A 375 -15.01 2.81 -9.69
CA ILE A 375 -15.28 3.07 -11.10
C ILE A 375 -14.42 4.22 -11.60
N VAL A 376 -14.32 5.33 -10.87
CA VAL A 376 -13.50 6.48 -11.28
C VAL A 376 -12.02 6.09 -11.34
N SER A 377 -11.50 5.41 -10.32
CA SER A 377 -10.11 4.94 -10.28
C SER A 377 -9.77 3.99 -11.43
N LEU A 378 -10.60 2.97 -11.66
CA LEU A 378 -10.40 1.99 -12.73
C LEU A 378 -10.56 2.61 -14.13
N SER A 379 -11.57 3.46 -14.32
CA SER A 379 -11.83 4.14 -15.60
C SER A 379 -10.66 5.00 -16.03
N MET A 380 -10.02 5.72 -15.11
CA MET A 380 -8.85 6.54 -15.42
C MET A 380 -7.67 5.69 -15.93
N ILE A 381 -7.46 4.51 -15.34
CA ILE A 381 -6.41 3.58 -15.78
C ILE A 381 -6.77 2.97 -17.14
N VAL A 382 -8.02 2.54 -17.34
CA VAL A 382 -8.49 1.96 -18.60
C VAL A 382 -8.39 2.97 -19.73
N VAL A 383 -8.92 4.19 -19.55
CA VAL A 383 -8.88 5.25 -20.55
C VAL A 383 -7.45 5.65 -20.90
N TYR A 384 -6.53 5.63 -19.94
CA TYR A 384 -5.11 5.86 -20.22
C TYR A 384 -4.55 4.86 -21.25
N PHE A 385 -4.91 3.58 -21.18
CA PHE A 385 -4.46 2.58 -22.14
C PHE A 385 -5.08 2.73 -23.54
N LEU A 386 -6.20 3.44 -23.67
CA LEU A 386 -6.84 3.74 -24.95
C LEU A 386 -6.15 4.92 -25.68
N VAL A 387 -5.57 5.86 -24.96
CA VAL A 387 -4.88 7.03 -25.55
C VAL A 387 -3.47 6.66 -26.04
N ARG A 388 -2.96 7.32 -27.07
CA ARG A 388 -1.59 7.10 -27.58
C ARG A 388 -0.56 7.75 -26.65
N ASP A 389 0.27 6.94 -25.99
CA ASP A 389 1.33 7.39 -25.08
C ASP A 389 2.60 6.52 -25.22
N ARG A 390 3.77 7.08 -24.90
CA ARG A 390 5.08 6.43 -24.99
C ARG A 390 5.42 5.59 -23.74
N ASP A 391 4.76 5.84 -22.61
CA ASP A 391 4.98 5.15 -21.33
C ASP A 391 4.10 3.89 -21.15
N LYS A 392 3.36 3.45 -22.19
CA LYS A 392 2.47 2.28 -22.12
C LYS A 392 3.16 1.01 -21.61
N LEU A 393 4.41 0.75 -22.00
CA LEU A 393 5.12 -0.44 -21.53
C LEU A 393 5.43 -0.35 -20.02
N ARG A 394 5.80 0.83 -19.49
CA ARG A 394 5.97 0.99 -18.04
C ARG A 394 4.65 0.73 -17.31
N MET A 395 3.58 1.34 -17.79
CA MET A 395 2.24 1.17 -17.21
C MET A 395 1.72 -0.27 -17.30
N ALA A 396 1.98 -0.98 -18.40
CA ALA A 396 1.62 -2.39 -18.53
C ALA A 396 2.40 -3.28 -17.54
N VAL A 397 3.69 -3.03 -17.35
CA VAL A 397 4.49 -3.77 -16.35
C VAL A 397 4.02 -3.42 -14.93
N LEU A 398 3.72 -2.16 -14.63
CA LEU A 398 3.10 -1.75 -13.36
C LEU A 398 1.75 -2.46 -13.15
N MET A 399 0.89 -2.51 -14.17
CA MET A 399 -0.43 -3.16 -14.11
C MET A 399 -0.34 -4.67 -13.89
N SER A 400 0.79 -5.31 -14.24
CA SER A 400 0.95 -6.74 -14.02
C SER A 400 0.85 -7.11 -12.54
N LEU A 401 1.31 -6.25 -11.63
CA LEU A 401 1.23 -6.52 -10.19
C LEU A 401 -0.21 -6.58 -9.64
N PRO A 402 -1.04 -5.51 -9.72
CA PRO A 402 -2.42 -5.59 -9.24
C PRO A 402 -3.22 -6.66 -9.99
N THR A 403 -2.92 -6.91 -11.27
CA THR A 403 -3.53 -8.02 -12.02
C THR A 403 -3.19 -9.37 -11.40
N LEU A 404 -1.90 -9.63 -11.10
CA LEU A 404 -1.48 -10.88 -10.45
C LEU A 404 -2.10 -11.04 -9.05
N LEU A 405 -2.24 -9.95 -8.29
CA LEU A 405 -2.88 -9.97 -6.97
C LEU A 405 -4.38 -10.28 -7.07
N VAL A 406 -5.09 -9.65 -8.00
CA VAL A 406 -6.52 -9.93 -8.23
C VAL A 406 -6.71 -11.37 -8.73
N LEU A 407 -5.87 -11.85 -9.65
CA LEU A 407 -5.93 -13.24 -10.11
C LEU A 407 -5.64 -14.24 -8.98
N MET A 408 -4.62 -13.98 -8.15
CA MET A 408 -4.32 -14.80 -6.98
C MET A 408 -5.52 -14.81 -6.02
N LEU A 409 -6.13 -13.65 -5.76
CA LEU A 409 -7.29 -13.53 -4.89
C LEU A 409 -8.49 -14.32 -5.45
N ILE A 410 -8.81 -14.16 -6.74
CA ILE A 410 -9.90 -14.89 -7.42
C ILE A 410 -9.65 -16.40 -7.36
N VAL A 411 -8.45 -16.88 -7.70
CA VAL A 411 -8.13 -18.32 -7.69
C VAL A 411 -8.29 -18.90 -6.29
N ASN A 412 -7.79 -18.20 -5.27
CA ASN A 412 -7.86 -18.68 -3.89
C ASN A 412 -9.28 -18.68 -3.33
N THR A 413 -10.03 -17.59 -3.56
CA THR A 413 -11.40 -17.44 -3.04
C THR A 413 -12.41 -18.29 -3.82
N TRP A 414 -12.22 -18.51 -5.12
CA TRP A 414 -13.02 -19.45 -5.91
C TRP A 414 -12.82 -20.89 -5.44
N ARG A 415 -11.56 -21.33 -5.27
CA ARG A 415 -11.25 -22.66 -4.72
C ARG A 415 -11.86 -22.85 -3.34
N HIS A 416 -11.84 -21.80 -2.52
CA HIS A 416 -12.47 -21.84 -1.20
C HIS A 416 -13.99 -21.98 -1.32
N TYR A 417 -14.64 -21.12 -2.12
CA TYR A 417 -16.09 -21.13 -2.36
C TYR A 417 -16.59 -22.48 -2.90
N VAL A 418 -15.93 -23.04 -3.91
CA VAL A 418 -16.30 -24.35 -4.47
C VAL A 418 -16.24 -25.46 -3.42
N ARG A 419 -15.29 -25.37 -2.47
CA ARG A 419 -15.06 -26.39 -1.44
C ARG A 419 -15.97 -26.23 -0.23
N THR A 420 -16.20 -25.00 0.23
CA THR A 420 -16.85 -24.71 1.52
C THR A 420 -18.23 -24.09 1.38
N GLN A 421 -18.63 -23.67 0.17
CA GLN A 421 -19.84 -22.89 -0.12
C GLN A 421 -19.88 -21.52 0.59
N LEU A 422 -18.74 -21.05 1.16
CA LEU A 422 -18.63 -19.78 1.87
C LEU A 422 -17.90 -18.72 1.05
N PHE A 423 -18.44 -17.50 1.04
CA PHE A 423 -17.79 -16.29 0.51
C PHE A 423 -16.74 -15.73 1.47
N ALA A 424 -15.72 -16.53 1.80
CA ALA A 424 -14.67 -16.15 2.75
C ALA A 424 -13.39 -15.68 2.05
N GLY A 425 -12.67 -14.74 2.68
CA GLY A 425 -11.38 -14.24 2.19
C GLY A 425 -11.45 -13.28 1.01
N MET A 426 -12.63 -12.78 0.65
CA MET A 426 -12.82 -11.77 -0.41
C MET A 426 -12.68 -10.38 0.18
N GLN A 427 -11.46 -9.85 0.25
CA GLN A 427 -11.23 -8.53 0.86
C GLN A 427 -10.27 -7.66 0.05
N GLY A 428 -10.64 -6.38 -0.09
CA GLY A 428 -9.89 -5.35 -0.80
C GLY A 428 -8.59 -4.97 -0.12
N ARG A 429 -8.50 -5.07 1.22
CA ARG A 429 -7.27 -4.77 1.97
C ARG A 429 -6.04 -5.54 1.48
N TYR A 430 -6.23 -6.72 0.88
CA TYR A 430 -5.12 -7.51 0.31
C TYR A 430 -4.43 -6.84 -0.88
N LEU A 431 -5.09 -5.87 -1.51
CA LEU A 431 -4.53 -5.07 -2.60
C LEU A 431 -3.69 -3.88 -2.09
N PHE A 432 -3.68 -3.56 -0.79
CA PHE A 432 -2.88 -2.46 -0.25
C PHE A 432 -1.38 -2.66 -0.40
N VAL A 433 -0.91 -3.90 -0.53
CA VAL A 433 0.49 -4.18 -0.88
C VAL A 433 0.88 -3.56 -2.23
N ALA A 434 -0.09 -3.33 -3.13
CA ALA A 434 0.11 -2.64 -4.41
C ALA A 434 -0.28 -1.15 -4.38
N ILE A 435 -0.57 -0.56 -3.21
CA ILE A 435 -1.05 0.83 -3.11
C ILE A 435 -0.13 1.81 -3.81
N LEU A 436 1.19 1.63 -3.68
CA LEU A 436 2.17 2.48 -4.37
C LEU A 436 2.03 2.41 -5.88
N ILE A 437 1.85 1.21 -6.43
CA ILE A 437 1.74 1.00 -7.88
C ILE A 437 0.41 1.57 -8.38
N LEU A 438 -0.69 1.33 -7.66
CA LEU A 438 -2.01 1.87 -8.00
C LEU A 438 -2.03 3.41 -8.00
N VAL A 439 -1.41 4.04 -7.00
CA VAL A 439 -1.31 5.50 -6.92
C VAL A 439 -0.40 6.06 -8.01
N VAL A 440 0.75 5.43 -8.29
CA VAL A 440 1.65 5.86 -9.38
C VAL A 440 0.93 5.78 -10.73
N MET A 441 0.23 4.68 -11.00
CA MET A 441 -0.55 4.52 -12.22
C MET A 441 -1.65 5.58 -12.33
N SER A 442 -2.36 5.83 -11.24
CA SER A 442 -3.37 6.89 -11.16
C SER A 442 -2.75 8.26 -11.44
N ALA A 443 -1.63 8.59 -10.79
CA ALA A 443 -0.95 9.88 -10.99
C ALA A 443 -0.52 10.08 -12.46
N VAL A 444 -0.02 9.03 -13.13
CA VAL A 444 0.30 9.07 -14.56
C VAL A 444 -0.96 9.26 -15.39
N ALA A 445 -2.02 8.48 -15.16
CA ALA A 445 -3.28 8.57 -15.90
C ALA A 445 -3.90 9.97 -15.79
N TRP A 446 -4.12 10.48 -14.58
CA TRP A 446 -4.68 11.81 -14.33
C TRP A 446 -3.82 12.92 -14.95
N ARG A 447 -2.49 12.84 -14.81
CA ARG A 447 -1.58 13.84 -15.40
C ARG A 447 -1.67 13.89 -16.92
N ARG A 448 -1.83 12.73 -17.56
CA ARG A 448 -1.86 12.60 -19.03
C ARG A 448 -3.22 12.93 -19.62
N LEU A 449 -4.30 12.49 -18.98
CA LEU A 449 -5.67 12.66 -19.47
C LEU A 449 -6.22 14.07 -19.23
N ILE A 450 -5.83 14.74 -18.13
CA ILE A 450 -6.33 16.08 -17.81
C ILE A 450 -5.50 17.15 -18.55
N PRO A 451 -6.13 18.02 -19.37
CA PRO A 451 -5.45 19.12 -20.06
C PRO A 451 -4.77 20.07 -19.08
N ALA A 452 -3.61 20.62 -19.47
CA ALA A 452 -2.77 21.44 -18.60
C ALA A 452 -3.55 22.57 -17.88
N ALA A 453 -4.44 23.25 -18.60
CA ALA A 453 -5.29 24.33 -18.09
C ALA A 453 -6.18 23.93 -16.89
N HIS A 454 -6.63 22.67 -16.84
CA HIS A 454 -7.56 22.19 -15.81
C HIS A 454 -6.87 21.50 -14.63
N ARG A 455 -5.58 21.15 -14.75
CA ARG A 455 -4.86 20.34 -13.75
C ARG A 455 -4.85 20.97 -12.35
N ARG A 456 -4.81 22.29 -12.25
CA ARG A 456 -4.87 23.00 -10.97
C ARG A 456 -6.22 22.83 -10.29
N HIS A 457 -7.32 23.04 -11.02
CA HIS A 457 -8.68 22.91 -10.50
C HIS A 457 -8.97 21.47 -10.11
N VAL A 458 -8.63 20.52 -10.98
CA VAL A 458 -8.76 19.08 -10.71
C VAL A 458 -7.92 18.66 -9.51
N GLY A 459 -6.65 19.08 -9.43
CA GLY A 459 -5.79 18.77 -8.29
C GLY A 459 -6.31 19.34 -6.97
N THR A 460 -6.90 20.53 -7.00
CA THR A 460 -7.56 21.14 -5.83
C THR A 460 -8.79 20.32 -5.42
N GLY A 461 -9.64 19.96 -6.38
CA GLY A 461 -10.83 19.13 -6.15
C GLY A 461 -10.48 17.75 -5.59
N LEU A 462 -9.46 17.09 -6.14
CA LEU A 462 -8.95 15.81 -5.64
C LEU A 462 -8.47 15.91 -4.20
N LEU A 463 -7.66 16.93 -3.87
CA LEU A 463 -7.17 17.10 -2.49
C LEU A 463 -8.31 17.30 -1.49
N ILE A 464 -9.35 18.06 -1.87
CA ILE A 464 -10.55 18.23 -1.04
C ILE A 464 -11.29 16.89 -0.91
N ALA A 465 -11.49 16.16 -2.01
CA ALA A 465 -12.14 14.85 -1.99
C ALA A 465 -11.41 13.86 -1.09
N PHE A 466 -10.07 13.84 -1.10
CA PHE A 466 -9.26 12.96 -0.24
C PHE A 466 -9.55 13.22 1.24
N VAL A 467 -9.60 14.48 1.65
CA VAL A 467 -9.87 14.86 3.05
C VAL A 467 -11.32 14.59 3.43
N LEU A 468 -12.27 14.84 2.52
CA LEU A 468 -13.69 14.54 2.77
C LEU A 468 -13.92 13.04 2.96
N VAL A 469 -13.34 12.19 2.10
CA VAL A 469 -13.47 10.74 2.22
C VAL A 469 -12.80 10.23 3.50
N ALA A 470 -11.63 10.78 3.88
CA ALA A 470 -11.00 10.48 5.18
C ALA A 470 -11.93 10.80 6.36
N ALA A 471 -12.56 11.98 6.34
CA ALA A 471 -13.48 12.41 7.39
C ALA A 471 -14.75 11.55 7.44
N VAL A 472 -15.33 11.20 6.29
CA VAL A 472 -16.47 10.28 6.18
C VAL A 472 -16.11 8.90 6.72
N GLY A 473 -14.92 8.39 6.41
CA GLY A 473 -14.45 7.10 6.93
C GLY A 473 -14.30 7.09 8.46
N LEU A 474 -13.66 8.12 9.03
CA LEU A 474 -13.54 8.26 10.49
C LEU A 474 -14.92 8.37 11.15
N PHE A 475 -15.82 9.18 10.59
CA PHE A 475 -17.18 9.32 11.11
C PHE A 475 -17.96 8.01 11.03
N ARG A 476 -17.86 7.28 9.91
CA ARG A 476 -18.53 5.99 9.72
C ARG A 476 -18.05 4.94 10.72
N ALA A 477 -16.75 4.87 10.98
CA ALA A 477 -16.17 3.97 11.97
C ALA A 477 -16.62 4.33 13.39
N TYR A 478 -16.64 5.63 13.73
CA TYR A 478 -17.17 6.11 15.00
C TYR A 478 -18.64 5.75 15.18
N ALA A 479 -19.47 6.07 14.18
CA ALA A 479 -20.92 5.83 14.23
C ALA A 479 -21.24 4.33 14.35
N GLY A 480 -20.52 3.49 13.59
CA GLY A 480 -20.63 2.04 13.67
C GLY A 480 -20.31 1.52 15.08
N ALA A 481 -19.15 1.90 15.61
CA ALA A 481 -18.65 1.38 16.87
C ALA A 481 -19.37 1.90 18.12
N TYR A 482 -19.80 3.17 18.12
CA TYR A 482 -20.21 3.86 19.35
C TYR A 482 -21.60 4.49 19.29
N GLU A 483 -22.28 4.46 18.14
CA GLU A 483 -23.63 5.00 17.96
C GLU A 483 -24.64 3.95 17.51
N ALA A 484 -24.33 2.66 17.70
CA ALA A 484 -25.17 1.55 17.24
C ALA A 484 -25.52 1.66 15.75
N ASP A 485 -24.52 2.03 14.94
CA ASP A 485 -24.61 2.21 13.49
C ASP A 485 -25.45 3.40 13.00
N PHE A 486 -25.98 4.23 13.90
CA PHE A 486 -26.69 5.45 13.53
C PHE A 486 -25.73 6.60 13.18
N TYR A 487 -25.98 7.28 12.06
CA TYR A 487 -25.22 8.46 11.63
C TYR A 487 -25.52 9.69 12.48
N ARG A 488 -25.00 9.71 13.71
CA ARG A 488 -25.16 10.80 14.68
C ARG A 488 -23.90 11.01 15.50
N LEU A 489 -23.85 12.12 16.23
CA LEU A 489 -22.78 12.47 17.16
C LEU A 489 -23.42 12.86 18.48
N THR A 490 -23.50 11.92 19.42
CA THR A 490 -24.12 12.11 20.73
C THR A 490 -23.08 12.21 21.83
N ARG A 491 -23.47 12.79 22.97
CA ARG A 491 -22.60 12.79 24.16
C ARG A 491 -22.35 11.38 24.66
N ASP A 492 -23.35 10.51 24.56
CA ASP A 492 -23.25 9.11 25.00
C ASP A 492 -22.25 8.34 24.14
N GLY A 493 -22.35 8.42 22.81
CA GLY A 493 -21.39 7.78 21.91
C GLY A 493 -19.95 8.29 22.10
N LEU A 494 -19.77 9.61 22.29
CA LEU A 494 -18.46 10.18 22.62
C LEU A 494 -17.93 9.68 23.97
N SER A 495 -18.80 9.53 24.97
CA SER A 495 -18.42 8.98 26.27
C SER A 495 -18.06 7.50 26.19
N GLN A 496 -18.79 6.69 25.41
CA GLN A 496 -18.51 5.28 25.17
C GLN A 496 -17.15 5.11 24.49
N TRP A 497 -16.89 5.89 23.45
CA TRP A 497 -15.58 5.88 22.80
C TRP A 497 -14.47 6.20 23.81
N ALA A 498 -14.63 7.26 24.60
CA ALA A 498 -13.62 7.66 25.58
C ALA A 498 -13.42 6.64 26.71
N LEU A 499 -14.47 5.95 27.17
CA LEU A 499 -14.39 4.95 28.25
C LEU A 499 -13.80 3.62 27.79
N LEU A 500 -14.09 3.21 26.56
CA LEU A 500 -13.64 1.94 25.98
C LEU A 500 -12.24 2.05 25.35
N SER A 501 -11.82 3.24 24.94
CA SER A 501 -10.50 3.46 24.34
C SER A 501 -9.36 3.24 25.35
N PRO A 502 -8.23 2.61 24.96
CA PRO A 502 -7.13 2.34 25.90
C PRO A 502 -6.54 3.60 26.55
N GLY A 503 -6.58 4.74 25.84
CA GLY A 503 -6.07 6.03 26.32
C GLY A 503 -7.05 6.83 27.19
N GLY A 504 -8.25 6.31 27.43
CA GLY A 504 -9.32 7.02 28.13
C GLY A 504 -9.72 8.33 27.45
N ILE A 505 -10.38 9.22 28.22
CA ILE A 505 -10.72 10.57 27.77
C ILE A 505 -9.49 11.37 27.28
N PRO A 506 -8.34 11.40 28.00
CA PRO A 506 -7.20 12.19 27.55
C PRO A 506 -6.65 11.75 26.20
N GLY A 507 -6.51 10.43 25.98
CA GLY A 507 -6.00 9.89 24.72
C GLY A 507 -6.90 10.21 23.53
N VAL A 508 -8.22 10.06 23.71
CA VAL A 508 -9.22 10.40 22.68
C VAL A 508 -9.20 11.89 22.36
N VAL A 509 -9.17 12.76 23.37
CA VAL A 509 -9.15 14.22 23.16
C VAL A 509 -7.85 14.66 22.47
N ILE A 510 -6.69 14.20 22.96
CA ILE A 510 -5.38 14.57 22.39
C ILE A 510 -5.26 14.10 20.94
N SER A 511 -5.60 12.84 20.66
CA SER A 511 -5.52 12.30 19.29
C SER A 511 -6.48 13.01 18.32
N SER A 512 -7.70 13.32 18.77
CA SER A 512 -8.69 14.05 17.97
C SER A 512 -8.26 15.49 17.68
N LEU A 513 -7.77 16.22 18.69
CA LEU A 513 -7.27 17.59 18.52
C LEU A 513 -6.02 17.63 17.62
N LEU A 514 -5.10 16.69 17.82
CA LEU A 514 -3.90 16.55 17.00
C LEU A 514 -4.27 16.31 15.53
N MET A 515 -5.22 15.41 15.28
CA MET A 515 -5.73 15.14 13.93
C MET A 515 -6.39 16.37 13.32
N ALA A 516 -7.25 17.08 14.07
CA ALA A 516 -7.92 18.29 13.59
C ALA A 516 -6.91 19.37 13.16
N VAL A 517 -5.92 19.67 14.01
CA VAL A 517 -4.89 20.69 13.73
C VAL A 517 -4.02 20.29 12.54
N LEU A 518 -3.54 19.05 12.49
CA LEU A 518 -2.63 18.61 11.43
C LEU A 518 -3.34 18.43 10.09
N THR A 519 -4.62 18.08 10.08
CA THR A 519 -5.43 18.03 8.85
C THR A 519 -5.56 19.41 8.22
N VAL A 520 -5.76 20.47 9.02
CA VAL A 520 -5.78 21.85 8.51
C VAL A 520 -4.45 22.19 7.83
N GLY A 521 -3.32 21.82 8.43
CA GLY A 521 -1.99 21.95 7.82
C GLY A 521 -1.85 21.16 6.52
N ALA A 522 -2.28 19.90 6.51
CA ALA A 522 -2.25 19.00 5.36
C ALA A 522 -3.23 19.39 4.23
N VAL A 523 -4.17 20.30 4.49
CA VAL A 523 -5.00 20.92 3.44
C VAL A 523 -4.36 22.22 2.97
N ILE A 524 -4.07 23.15 3.88
CA ILE A 524 -3.62 24.49 3.52
C ILE A 524 -2.25 24.47 2.84
N VAL A 525 -1.28 23.71 3.37
CA VAL A 525 0.09 23.70 2.86
C VAL A 525 0.16 23.12 1.44
N PRO A 526 -0.42 21.94 1.14
CA PRO A 526 -0.44 21.44 -0.24
C PRO A 526 -1.31 22.28 -1.17
N LEU A 527 -2.44 22.85 -0.71
CA LEU A 527 -3.24 23.76 -1.53
C LEU A 527 -2.44 24.99 -1.97
N ARG A 528 -1.69 25.61 -1.06
CA ARG A 528 -0.81 26.75 -1.38
C ARG A 528 0.26 26.33 -2.39
N PHE A 529 0.88 25.17 -2.21
CA PHE A 529 1.87 24.62 -3.12
C PHE A 529 1.29 24.32 -4.53
N ILE A 530 0.08 23.80 -4.62
CA ILE A 530 -0.59 23.56 -5.91
C ILE A 530 -0.88 24.88 -6.63
N ARG A 531 -1.19 25.95 -5.88
CA ARG A 531 -1.56 27.28 -6.39
C ARG A 531 -0.38 28.20 -6.73
N SER A 532 0.83 27.96 -6.21
CA SER A 532 1.95 28.91 -6.29
C SER A 532 2.52 29.21 -7.68
N ASP A 533 2.23 28.40 -8.70
CA ASP A 533 2.76 28.62 -10.06
C ASP A 533 1.90 29.56 -10.93
N ALA A 534 0.72 29.97 -10.47
CA ALA A 534 -0.20 30.79 -11.28
C ALA A 534 0.34 32.19 -11.60
N ALA A 535 1.30 32.69 -10.83
CA ALA A 535 1.90 34.01 -11.06
C ALA A 535 2.96 33.99 -12.18
N VAL A 536 3.66 32.86 -12.40
CA VAL A 536 4.79 32.78 -13.34
C VAL A 536 4.32 32.54 -14.78
N ASP A 537 3.27 31.75 -14.97
CA ASP A 537 2.70 31.54 -16.32
C ASP A 537 1.96 32.80 -16.83
N SER A 538 1.31 33.56 -15.94
CA SER A 538 0.66 34.83 -16.32
C SER A 538 1.63 35.92 -16.78
N GLN A 539 2.89 35.89 -16.30
CA GLN A 539 3.93 36.85 -16.73
C GLN A 539 4.69 36.43 -17.99
N ARG A 540 4.65 35.14 -18.36
CA ARG A 540 5.25 34.66 -19.62
C ARG A 540 4.33 34.89 -20.83
N GLU A 541 3.02 34.94 -20.63
CA GLU A 541 2.06 35.26 -21.70
C GLU A 541 1.89 36.78 -21.92
N SER A 542 2.37 37.62 -20.99
CA SER A 542 2.34 39.08 -21.10
C SER A 542 3.66 39.73 -21.55
N GLY A 543 4.64 38.94 -21.99
CA GLY A 543 5.87 39.48 -22.60
C GLY A 543 5.55 40.12 -23.95
N PRO A 544 6.07 41.33 -24.25
CA PRO A 544 5.65 42.09 -25.44
C PRO A 544 5.96 41.29 -26.71
N ARG A 545 4.93 41.15 -27.55
CA ARG A 545 5.00 40.58 -28.90
C ARG A 545 5.85 41.43 -29.83
#